data_AF-B9K024-F1
#
_entry.id   AF-B9K024-F1
#
_cell.length_a   1.000
_cell.length_b   1.000
_cell.length_c   1.000
_cell.angle_alpha   90.00
_cell.angle_beta   90.00
_cell.angle_gamma   90.00
#
_symmetry.space_group_name_H-M   'P 1'
#
loop_
_entity.id
_entity.type
_entity.pdbx_description
1 polymer ?
#
loop_
_entity_poly.entity_id
_entity_poly.type
_entity_poly.pdbx_seq_one_letter_code
_entity_poly.pdbx_strand_id
1 'polypeptide(L)'
;MTDATPETMRGRINAHRELLISLLTASLQGPEAFKDLIRSLEQESQLSDGQEDPGAVPNRALSEAVAKARETRDILQAAKARAADTRTEPLS
;
A
#
# COMPACT_ATOMS: atom_id res chain seq x y z
N MET A 1 14.63 16.54 -0.91
CA MET A 1 14.25 15.16 -0.52
C MET A 1 15.14 14.78 0.65
N THR A 2 14.59 14.66 1.86
CA THR A 2 15.35 14.05 2.97
C THR A 2 15.72 12.64 2.53
N ASP A 3 17.01 12.30 2.60
CA ASP A 3 17.47 10.97 2.22
C ASP A 3 16.73 9.94 3.09
N ALA A 4 16.07 8.98 2.45
CA ALA A 4 15.25 8.02 3.17
C ALA A 4 16.16 7.14 4.03
N THR A 5 15.82 6.96 5.31
CA THR A 5 16.62 6.08 6.18
C THR A 5 16.63 4.65 5.61
N PRO A 6 17.69 3.86 5.89
CA PRO A 6 17.73 2.46 5.48
C PRO A 6 16.48 1.67 5.92
N GLU A 7 15.95 1.96 7.10
CA GLU A 7 14.71 1.40 7.64
C GLU A 7 13.51 1.78 6.77
N THR A 8 13.36 3.05 6.42
CA THR A 8 12.28 3.50 5.53
C THR A 8 12.37 2.81 4.17
N MET A 9 13.57 2.70 3.60
CA MET A 9 13.77 2.01 2.31
C MET A 9 13.41 0.52 2.39
N ARG A 10 13.80 -0.18 3.47
CA ARG A 10 13.42 -1.58 3.68
C ARG A 10 11.91 -1.76 3.82
N GLY A 11 11.26 -0.89 4.58
CA GLY A 11 9.80 -0.89 4.72
C GLY A 11 9.08 -0.75 3.38
N ARG A 12 9.53 0.20 2.55
CA ARG A 12 8.99 0.41 1.20
C ARG A 12 9.20 -0.81 0.30
N ILE A 13 10.42 -1.33 0.20
CA ILE A 13 10.71 -2.53 -0.62
C ILE A 13 9.85 -3.72 -0.19
N ASN A 14 9.69 -3.92 1.13
CA ASN A 14 8.84 -4.97 1.65
C ASN A 14 7.37 -4.76 1.30
N ALA A 15 6.86 -3.52 1.31
CA ALA A 15 5.49 -3.23 0.85
C ALA A 15 5.27 -3.67 -0.60
N HIS A 16 6.18 -3.30 -1.50
CA HIS A 16 6.13 -3.71 -2.91
C HIS A 16 6.16 -5.23 -3.06
N ARG A 17 7.07 -5.91 -2.35
CA ARG A 17 7.19 -7.38 -2.40
C ARG A 17 5.89 -8.06 -1.95
N GLU A 18 5.34 -7.65 -0.81
CA GLU A 18 4.12 -8.25 -0.26
C GLU A 18 2.94 -8.01 -1.19
N LEU A 19 2.77 -6.78 -1.71
CA LEU A 19 1.71 -6.48 -2.66
C LEU A 19 1.80 -7.31 -3.94
N LEU A 20 3.00 -7.49 -4.50
CA LEU A 20 3.20 -8.35 -5.68
C LEU A 20 2.81 -9.80 -5.38
N ILE A 21 3.21 -10.33 -4.22
CA ILE A 21 2.83 -11.69 -3.80
C ILE A 21 1.30 -11.77 -3.66
N SER A 22 0.67 -10.86 -2.93
CA SER A 22 -0.78 -10.86 -2.73
C SER A 22 -1.55 -10.79 -4.05
N LEU A 23 -1.14 -9.91 -4.97
CA LEU A 23 -1.77 -9.78 -6.29
C LEU A 23 -1.64 -11.08 -7.11
N LEU A 24 -0.45 -11.69 -7.13
CA LEU A 24 -0.23 -12.97 -7.81
C LEU A 24 -1.07 -14.08 -7.17
N THR A 25 -1.08 -14.19 -5.84
CA THR A 25 -1.89 -15.18 -5.11
C THR A 25 -3.37 -15.01 -5.45
N ALA A 26 -3.90 -13.79 -5.38
CA ALA A 26 -5.29 -13.52 -5.69
C ALA A 26 -5.62 -13.82 -7.17
N SER A 27 -4.72 -13.50 -8.11
CA SER A 27 -4.90 -13.83 -9.52
C SER A 27 -4.99 -15.35 -9.78
N LEU A 28 -4.23 -16.14 -9.01
CA LEU A 28 -4.23 -17.61 -9.11
C LEU A 28 -5.49 -18.24 -8.47
N GLN A 29 -6.04 -17.59 -7.45
CA GLN A 29 -7.27 -18.03 -6.77
C GLN A 29 -8.55 -17.63 -7.51
N GLY A 30 -8.48 -16.61 -8.37
CA GLY A 30 -9.56 -16.20 -9.26
C GLY A 30 -10.22 -14.86 -8.90
N PRO A 31 -11.24 -14.44 -9.67
CA PRO A 31 -11.78 -13.08 -9.62
C PRO A 31 -12.31 -12.62 -8.26
N GLU A 32 -12.94 -13.51 -7.48
CA GLU A 32 -13.47 -13.14 -6.16
C GLU A 32 -12.35 -12.86 -5.15
N ALA A 33 -11.30 -13.68 -5.14
CA ALA A 33 -10.12 -13.45 -4.29
C ALA A 33 -9.43 -12.11 -4.63
N PHE A 34 -9.42 -11.72 -5.91
CA PHE A 34 -8.90 -10.43 -6.33
C PHE A 34 -9.75 -9.27 -5.79
N LYS A 35 -11.08 -9.37 -5.85
CA LYS A 35 -11.97 -8.34 -5.27
C LYS A 35 -11.81 -8.24 -3.75
N ASP A 36 -11.69 -9.37 -3.06
CA ASP A 36 -11.50 -9.40 -1.61
C ASP A 36 -10.15 -8.81 -1.19
N LEU A 37 -9.08 -9.07 -1.95
CA LEU A 37 -7.78 -8.42 -1.74
C LEU A 37 -7.88 -6.90 -1.83
N ILE A 38 -8.51 -6.37 -2.89
CA ILE A 38 -8.67 -4.92 -3.04
C ILE A 38 -9.47 -4.33 -1.88
N ARG A 39 -10.54 -5.01 -1.43
CA ARG A 39 -11.32 -4.58 -0.26
C ARG A 39 -10.49 -4.56 1.02
N SER A 40 -9.65 -5.57 1.25
CA SER A 40 -8.76 -5.63 2.42
C SER A 40 -7.77 -4.47 2.43
N LEU A 41 -7.13 -4.20 1.29
CA LEU A 41 -6.17 -3.10 1.15
C LEU A 41 -6.84 -1.73 1.40
N GLU A 42 -8.09 -1.55 0.97
CA GLU A 42 -8.86 -0.32 1.26
C GLU A 42 -9.16 -0.15 2.75
N GLN A 43 -9.53 -1.23 3.45
CA GLN A 43 -9.78 -1.21 4.89
C GLN A 43 -8.51 -0.90 5.68
N GLU A 44 -7.39 -1.55 5.35
CA GLU A 44 -6.09 -1.32 5.99
C GLU A 44 -5.59 0.12 5.78
N SER A 45 -5.79 0.66 4.57
CA SER A 45 -5.45 2.05 4.25
C SER A 45 -6.22 3.05 5.12
N GLN A 46 -7.47 2.76 5.47
CA GLN A 46 -8.30 3.63 6.32
C GLN A 46 -7.87 3.58 7.78
N LEU A 47 -7.54 2.40 8.30
CA LEU A 47 -7.10 2.21 9.69
C LEU A 47 -5.76 2.90 9.99
N SER A 48 -4.83 2.88 9.03
CA SER A 48 -3.49 3.48 9.22
C SER A 48 -3.51 5.01 9.33
N ASP A 49 -4.51 5.69 8.76
CA ASP A 49 -4.66 7.16 8.85
C ASP A 49 -4.89 7.66 10.29
N GLY A 50 -5.46 6.80 11.14
CA GLY A 50 -5.89 7.17 12.48
C GLY A 50 -4.93 6.78 13.61
N GLN A 51 -3.74 6.23 13.32
CA GLN A 51 -2.88 5.57 14.32
C GLN A 51 -1.42 6.07 14.35
N GLU A 52 -1.06 7.12 13.62
CA GLU A 52 0.27 7.74 13.76
C GLU A 52 0.35 8.57 15.05
N ASP A 53 0.75 7.94 16.16
CA ASP A 53 1.05 8.64 17.42
C ASP A 53 2.30 9.52 17.25
N PRO A 54 2.18 10.87 17.32
CA PRO A 54 3.28 11.80 17.06
C PRO A 54 4.39 11.77 18.14
N GLY A 55 4.27 10.94 19.19
CA GLY A 55 5.24 10.85 20.28
C GLY A 55 6.02 9.53 20.38
N ALA A 56 5.74 8.53 19.53
CA ALA A 56 6.42 7.24 19.64
C ALA A 56 7.90 7.34 19.24
N VAL A 57 8.81 6.97 20.14
CA VAL A 57 10.26 6.91 19.83
C VAL A 57 10.47 5.86 18.73
N PRO A 58 10.91 6.25 17.52
CA PRO A 58 11.05 5.31 16.42
C PRO A 58 12.16 4.31 16.76
N ASN A 59 11.80 3.06 16.99
CA ASN A 59 12.76 1.97 16.86
C ASN A 59 12.80 1.50 15.39
N ARG A 60 13.85 0.77 15.01
CA ARG A 60 14.06 0.34 13.62
C ARG A 60 12.87 -0.44 13.06
N ALA A 61 12.34 -1.39 13.83
CA ALA A 61 11.21 -2.22 13.42
C ALA A 61 9.93 -1.41 13.22
N LEU A 62 9.65 -0.46 14.11
CA LEU A 62 8.51 0.45 13.99
C LEU A 62 8.66 1.36 12.76
N SER A 63 9.85 1.89 12.50
CA SER A 63 10.13 2.73 11.34
C SER A 63 9.92 1.99 10.02
N GLU A 64 10.36 0.72 9.96
CA GLU A 64 10.12 -0.17 8.82
C GLU A 64 8.62 -0.47 8.63
N ALA A 65 7.90 -0.76 9.71
CA ALA A 65 6.47 -1.07 9.66
C ALA A 65 5.62 0.14 9.21
N VAL A 66 5.92 1.33 9.73
CA VAL A 66 5.26 2.59 9.33
C VAL A 66 5.54 2.89 7.86
N ALA A 67 6.80 2.77 7.43
CA ALA A 67 7.17 2.97 6.03
C ALA A 67 6.47 1.96 5.10
N LYS A 68 6.32 0.71 5.53
CA LYS A 68 5.58 -0.32 4.78
C LYS A 68 4.11 0.07 4.63
N ALA A 69 3.42 0.39 5.74
CA ALA A 69 2.01 0.74 5.72
C ALA A 69 1.72 1.97 4.85
N ARG A 70 2.57 3.01 4.97
CA ARG A 70 2.49 4.23 4.17
C ARG A 70 2.66 3.95 2.68
N GLU A 71 3.69 3.20 2.30
CA GLU A 71 3.95 2.86 0.90
C GLU A 71 2.79 2.04 0.30
N THR A 72 2.24 1.07 1.04
CA THR A 72 1.06 0.31 0.59
C THR A 72 -0.13 1.23 0.27
N ARG A 73 -0.42 2.20 1.15
CA ARG A 73 -1.48 3.19 0.95
C ARG A 73 -1.21 4.07 -0.27
N ASP A 74 0.00 4.59 -0.40
CA ASP A 74 0.39 5.46 -1.51
C ASP A 74 0.24 4.73 -2.86
N ILE A 75 0.62 3.45 -2.92
CA ILE A 75 0.43 2.59 -4.10
C ILE A 75 -1.06 2.40 -4.42
N LEU A 76 -1.89 2.08 -3.42
CA LEU A 76 -3.32 1.88 -3.62
C LEU A 76 -4.01 3.16 -4.13
N GLN A 77 -3.68 4.31 -3.55
CA GLN A 77 -4.21 5.59 -4.00
C GLN A 77 -3.80 5.91 -5.43
N ALA A 78 -2.53 5.69 -5.79
CA ALA A 78 -2.05 5.88 -7.15
C ALA A 78 -2.74 4.94 -8.15
N ALA A 79 -3.00 3.68 -7.77
CA ALA A 79 -3.74 2.73 -8.59
C ALA A 79 -5.19 3.16 -8.81
N LYS A 80 -5.87 3.63 -7.75
CA LYS A 80 -7.25 4.14 -7.81
C LYS A 80 -7.37 5.39 -8.68
N ALA A 81 -6.43 6.33 -8.54
CA ALA A 81 -6.38 7.52 -9.39
C ALA A 81 -6.27 7.15 -10.88
N ARG A 82 -5.31 6.29 -11.24
CA ARG A 82 -5.14 5.81 -12.62
C ARG A 82 -6.38 5.09 -13.16
N ALA A 83 -7.01 4.24 -12.35
CA ALA A 83 -8.22 3.54 -12.75
C ALA A 83 -9.44 4.46 -12.93
N ALA A 84 -9.51 5.55 -12.16
CA ALA A 84 -10.54 6.58 -12.33
C ALA A 84 -10.31 7.36 -13.64
N ASP A 85 -9.07 7.74 -13.94
CA ASP A 85 -8.72 8.46 -15.17
C ASP A 85 -9.06 7.65 -16.44
N THR A 86 -8.80 6.33 -16.42
CA THR A 86 -9.16 5.44 -17.54
C THR A 86 -10.68 5.35 -17.76
N ARG A 87 -11.50 5.57 -16.73
CA ARG A 87 -12.96 5.54 -16.86
C ARG A 87 -13.51 6.82 -17.51
N THR A 88 -12.74 7.90 -17.48
CA THR A 88 -13.15 9.22 -17.98
C THR A 88 -12.78 9.52 -19.43
N GLU A 89 -12.04 8.66 -20.13
CA GLU A 89 -11.85 8.78 -21.59
C GLU A 89 -12.99 8.07 -22.34
N PRO A 90 -13.93 8.80 -22.99
CA PRO A 90 -14.83 8.19 -23.95
C PRO A 90 -14.02 7.74 -25.16
N LEU A 91 -14.24 6.50 -25.60
CA LEU A 91 -13.77 6.00 -26.90
C LEU A 91 -14.19 7.02 -27.97
N SER A 92 -13.21 7.70 -28.55
CA SER A 92 -13.38 8.60 -29.69
C SER A 92 -13.32 7.81 -30.99
#